data_AF-A0A128A5U7-F1
#
_entry.id   AF-A0A128A5U7-F1
#
_cell.length_a   1.000
_cell.length_b   1.000
_cell.length_c   1.000
_cell.angle_alpha   90.00
_cell.angle_beta   90.00
_cell.angle_gamma   90.00
#
_symmetry.space_group_name_H-M   'P 1'
#
loop_
_entity.id
_entity.type
_entity.pdbx_description
1 polymer ?
#
loop_
_entity_poly.entity_id
_entity_poly.type
_entity_poly.pdbx_seq_one_letter_code
_entity_poly.pdbx_strand_id
1 'polypeptide(L)'
;MDSVLKIKHTLDALFGHGVSKYLPKDVKITYSKNTGRIKHVYQNDNLLCTLRTDGGLAITPFFAQILLKSKKFRENCLEINDESKAFVQEGSSVFCKHVTWCGKNILIGGDVSVLYNDKVIAVGKAVLSTRMIKSFKKGVAVKIRDSLKSTNSGV
;
A
#
# COMPACT_ATOMS: atom_id res chain seq x y z
N MET A 1 -3.02 -24.22 8.04
CA MET A 1 -1.92 -23.28 7.70
C MET A 1 -1.84 -22.24 8.78
N ASP A 2 -0.66 -22.00 9.34
CA ASP A 2 -0.42 -20.94 10.31
C ASP A 2 -0.83 -19.56 9.74
N SER A 3 -1.56 -18.75 10.51
CA SER A 3 -2.10 -17.46 10.03
C SER A 3 -1.00 -16.47 9.66
N VAL A 4 0.12 -16.48 10.38
CA VAL A 4 1.27 -15.64 10.05
C VAL A 4 1.91 -16.10 8.74
N LEU A 5 2.07 -17.41 8.54
CA LEU A 5 2.55 -17.97 7.27
C LEU A 5 1.66 -17.59 6.09
N LYS A 6 0.33 -17.58 6.29
CA LYS A 6 -0.61 -17.13 5.25
C LYS A 6 -0.36 -15.68 4.85
N ILE A 7 -0.18 -14.79 5.84
CA ILE A 7 0.12 -13.37 5.58
C ILE A 7 1.47 -13.23 4.85
N LYS A 8 2.50 -13.98 5.25
CA LYS A 8 3.80 -13.97 4.57
C LYS A 8 3.67 -14.35 3.09
N HIS A 9 2.97 -15.43 2.80
CA HIS A 9 2.75 -15.85 1.40
C HIS A 9 1.93 -14.81 0.62
N THR A 10 0.93 -14.18 1.24
CA THR A 10 0.16 -13.10 0.60
C THR A 10 1.04 -11.88 0.28
N LEU A 11 1.93 -11.48 1.19
CA LEU A 11 2.86 -10.37 0.94
C LEU A 11 3.79 -10.67 -0.23
N ASP A 12 4.37 -11.87 -0.27
CA ASP A 12 5.29 -12.26 -1.35
C ASP A 12 4.56 -12.39 -2.69
N ALA A 13 3.31 -12.87 -2.69
CA ALA A 13 2.49 -12.97 -3.89
C ALA A 13 2.07 -11.59 -4.43
N LEU A 14 1.68 -10.66 -3.57
CA LEU A 14 1.17 -9.35 -3.99
C LEU A 14 2.29 -8.36 -4.31
N PHE A 15 3.39 -8.40 -3.56
CA PHE A 15 4.43 -7.37 -3.64
C PHE A 15 5.80 -7.90 -4.09
N GLY A 16 5.94 -9.21 -4.24
CA GLY A 16 7.13 -9.88 -4.74
C GLY A 16 7.90 -10.68 -3.68
N HIS A 17 8.55 -11.74 -4.13
CA HIS A 17 9.25 -12.69 -3.26
C HIS A 17 10.29 -12.01 -2.35
N GLY A 18 10.19 -12.29 -1.04
CA GLY A 18 11.10 -11.81 0.00
C GLY A 18 10.64 -10.51 0.67
N VAL A 19 9.51 -9.93 0.24
CA VAL A 19 8.89 -8.79 0.93
C VAL A 19 8.40 -9.20 2.32
N SER A 20 7.93 -10.43 2.47
CA SER A 20 7.44 -10.97 3.74
C SER A 20 8.49 -10.99 4.87
N LYS A 21 9.78 -10.92 4.54
CA LYS A 21 10.88 -10.80 5.52
C LYS A 21 10.82 -9.53 6.36
N TYR A 22 10.14 -8.50 5.85
CA TYR A 22 9.96 -7.22 6.52
C TYR A 22 8.66 -7.14 7.34
N LEU A 23 7.83 -8.19 7.34
CA LEU A 23 6.73 -8.31 8.29
C LEU A 23 7.32 -8.37 9.71
N PRO A 24 6.85 -7.53 10.65
CA PRO A 24 7.25 -7.64 12.04
C PRO A 24 7.05 -9.05 12.61
N LYS A 25 7.89 -9.45 13.57
CA LYS A 25 7.82 -10.79 14.17
C LYS A 25 6.63 -10.90 15.13
N ASP A 26 6.30 -9.80 15.80
CA ASP A 26 5.33 -9.63 16.86
C ASP A 26 4.00 -9.09 16.32
N VAL A 27 3.35 -9.87 15.44
CA VAL A 27 2.07 -9.45 14.87
C VAL A 27 0.87 -10.03 15.62
N LYS A 28 -0.12 -9.17 15.88
CA LYS A 28 -1.43 -9.56 16.38
C LYS A 28 -2.41 -9.63 15.22
N ILE A 29 -3.09 -10.76 15.09
CA ILE A 29 -4.05 -11.01 14.02
C ILE A 29 -5.46 -11.02 14.61
N THR A 30 -6.38 -10.26 14.01
CA THR A 30 -7.79 -10.31 14.35
C THR A 30 -8.60 -10.96 13.24
N TYR A 31 -9.73 -11.56 13.62
CA TYR A 31 -10.57 -12.33 12.72
C TYR A 31 -11.96 -11.68 12.63
N SER A 32 -12.58 -11.82 11.47
CA SER A 32 -13.98 -11.45 11.26
C SER A 32 -14.87 -12.35 12.11
N LYS A 33 -15.69 -11.75 12.98
CA LYS A 33 -16.65 -12.48 13.82
C LYS A 33 -17.64 -13.31 12.98
N ASN A 34 -18.02 -12.80 11.80
CA ASN A 34 -19.04 -13.42 10.96
C ASN A 34 -18.51 -14.58 10.11
N THR A 35 -17.23 -14.54 9.70
CA THR A 35 -16.68 -15.50 8.71
C THR A 35 -15.48 -16.29 9.23
N GLY A 36 -14.94 -15.95 10.40
CA GLY A 36 -13.71 -16.53 10.93
C GLY A 36 -12.44 -16.22 10.12
N ARG A 37 -12.55 -15.41 9.04
CA ARG A 37 -11.40 -15.06 8.18
C ARG A 37 -10.52 -14.01 8.85
N ILE A 38 -9.22 -14.08 8.62
CA ILE A 38 -8.27 -13.03 9.02
C ILE A 38 -8.77 -11.69 8.45
N LYS A 39 -8.86 -10.67 9.32
CA LYS A 39 -9.36 -9.34 8.99
C LYS A 39 -8.26 -8.30 9.07
N HIS A 40 -7.59 -8.18 10.21
CA HIS A 40 -6.56 -7.15 10.42
C HIS A 40 -5.29 -7.77 10.98
N VAL A 41 -4.16 -7.15 10.64
CA VAL A 41 -2.83 -7.45 11.16
C VAL A 41 -2.30 -6.19 11.82
N TYR A 42 -1.87 -6.31 13.08
CA TYR A 42 -1.35 -5.22 13.88
C TYR A 42 0.07 -5.53 14.34
N GLN A 43 0.87 -4.48 14.55
CA GLN A 43 2.06 -4.52 15.41
C GLN A 43 1.78 -3.63 16.61
N ASN A 44 1.71 -4.21 17.80
CA ASN A 44 1.15 -3.54 18.98
C ASN A 44 -0.26 -3.00 18.66
N ASP A 45 -0.48 -1.69 18.79
CA ASP A 45 -1.75 -1.02 18.46
C ASP A 45 -1.76 -0.39 17.05
N ASN A 46 -0.66 -0.48 16.31
CA ASN A 46 -0.58 0.07 14.96
C ASN A 46 -1.10 -0.93 13.92
N LEU A 47 -2.14 -0.54 13.18
CA LEU A 47 -2.65 -1.33 12.06
C LEU A 47 -1.58 -1.41 10.97
N LEU A 48 -1.20 -2.62 10.60
CA LEU A 48 -0.28 -2.87 9.48
C LEU A 48 -1.05 -2.99 8.16
N CYS A 49 -2.04 -3.88 8.13
CA CYS A 49 -2.86 -4.09 6.95
C CYS A 49 -4.20 -4.73 7.29
N THR A 50 -5.14 -4.55 6.37
CA THR A 50 -6.43 -5.26 6.36
C THR A 50 -6.44 -6.24 5.21
N LEU A 51 -6.81 -7.49 5.49
CA LEU A 51 -7.02 -8.49 4.45
C LEU A 51 -8.40 -8.27 3.84
N ARG A 52 -8.41 -8.16 2.51
CA ARG A 52 -9.64 -7.99 1.74
C ARG A 52 -10.22 -9.36 1.37
N THR A 53 -11.52 -9.39 1.11
CA THR A 53 -12.22 -10.62 0.69
C THR A 53 -11.81 -11.09 -0.71
N ASP A 54 -11.27 -10.20 -1.54
CA ASP A 54 -10.74 -10.48 -2.88
C ASP A 54 -9.30 -11.03 -2.85
N GLY A 55 -8.73 -11.28 -1.67
CA GLY A 55 -7.35 -11.75 -1.50
C GLY A 55 -6.30 -10.65 -1.53
N GLY A 56 -6.67 -9.40 -1.78
CA GLY A 56 -5.77 -8.26 -1.68
C GLY A 56 -5.46 -7.84 -0.24
N LEU A 57 -4.45 -6.97 -0.10
CA LEU A 57 -4.12 -6.31 1.16
C LEU A 57 -4.35 -4.81 1.04
N ALA A 58 -5.03 -4.22 2.01
CA ALA A 58 -5.06 -2.79 2.23
C ALA A 58 -4.00 -2.45 3.28
N ILE A 59 -2.78 -2.08 2.86
CA ILE A 59 -1.66 -1.77 3.77
C ILE A 59 -1.76 -0.34 4.30
N THR A 60 -1.26 -0.04 5.49
CA THR A 60 -1.20 1.35 6.00
C THR A 60 0.08 2.06 5.53
N PRO A 61 0.14 3.40 5.54
CA PRO A 61 1.38 4.13 5.29
C PRO A 61 2.51 3.70 6.22
N PHE A 62 2.20 3.42 7.49
CA PHE A 62 3.14 2.88 8.47
C PHE A 62 3.76 1.56 8.00
N PHE A 63 2.93 0.59 7.59
CA PHE A 63 3.45 -0.70 7.14
C PHE A 63 4.17 -0.60 5.79
N ALA A 64 3.65 0.20 4.86
CA ALA A 64 4.31 0.50 3.60
C ALA A 64 5.74 1.05 3.81
N GLN A 65 5.94 1.92 4.81
CA GLN A 65 7.26 2.45 5.14
C GLN A 65 8.22 1.38 5.66
N ILE A 66 7.72 0.37 6.39
CA ILE A 66 8.50 -0.81 6.79
C ILE A 66 8.85 -1.66 5.57
N LEU A 67 7.87 -1.95 4.71
CA LEU A 67 8.05 -2.76 3.51
C LEU A 67 8.97 -2.10 2.47
N LEU A 68 9.06 -0.77 2.44
CA LEU A 68 9.93 0.00 1.54
C LEU A 68 11.42 -0.33 1.68
N LYS A 69 11.84 -0.94 2.79
CA LYS A 69 13.18 -1.52 2.94
C LYS A 69 13.48 -2.62 1.91
N SER A 70 12.45 -3.25 1.35
CA SER A 70 12.57 -4.21 0.25
C SER A 70 12.65 -3.52 -1.10
N LYS A 71 13.74 -3.78 -1.83
CA LYS A 71 13.86 -3.37 -3.25
C LYS A 71 12.73 -3.93 -4.12
N LYS A 72 12.19 -5.11 -3.79
CA LYS A 72 11.05 -5.70 -4.50
C LYS A 72 9.75 -4.96 -4.21
N PHE A 73 9.53 -4.54 -2.97
CA PHE A 73 8.36 -3.77 -2.61
C PHE A 73 8.32 -2.42 -3.33
N ARG A 74 9.48 -1.75 -3.47
CA ARG A 74 9.59 -0.47 -4.20
C ARG A 74 9.00 -0.54 -5.61
N GLU A 75 9.04 -1.69 -6.27
CA GLU A 75 8.44 -1.88 -7.60
C GLU A 75 6.91 -1.81 -7.62
N ASN A 76 6.24 -1.82 -6.46
CA ASN A 76 4.80 -1.61 -6.30
C ASN A 76 4.49 -0.19 -5.82
N CYS A 77 5.47 0.71 -5.88
CA CYS A 77 5.33 2.11 -5.50
C CYS A 77 5.40 3.02 -6.73
N LEU A 78 4.93 4.26 -6.55
CA LEU A 78 5.18 5.36 -7.47
C LEU A 78 5.66 6.57 -6.70
N GLU A 79 6.35 7.47 -7.38
CA GLU A 79 6.80 8.75 -6.85
C GLU A 79 6.08 9.90 -7.56
N ILE A 80 5.79 10.97 -6.81
CA ILE A 80 5.08 12.13 -7.31
C ILE A 80 5.94 13.40 -7.26
N ASN A 81 5.55 14.40 -8.04
CA ASN A 81 6.14 15.73 -8.00
C ASN A 81 5.71 16.52 -6.75
N ASP A 82 6.43 17.60 -6.46
CA ASP A 82 6.16 18.45 -5.29
C ASP A 82 4.78 19.11 -5.33
N GLU A 83 4.33 19.55 -6.51
CA GLU A 83 3.04 20.22 -6.71
C GLU A 83 1.84 19.41 -6.21
N SER A 84 1.92 18.07 -6.31
CA SER A 84 0.82 17.18 -5.93
C SER A 84 0.90 16.68 -4.48
N LYS A 85 2.03 16.89 -3.81
CA LYS A 85 2.31 16.37 -2.46
C LYS A 85 1.24 16.73 -1.44
N ALA A 86 0.90 18.02 -1.32
CA ALA A 86 -0.05 18.50 -0.32
C ALA A 86 -1.44 17.86 -0.50
N PHE A 87 -1.92 17.79 -1.75
CA PHE A 87 -3.21 17.20 -2.08
C PHE A 87 -3.25 15.70 -1.76
N VAL A 88 -2.19 14.96 -2.09
CA VAL A 88 -2.10 13.52 -1.81
C VAL A 88 -2.05 13.25 -0.31
N GLN A 89 -1.35 14.08 0.46
CA GLN A 89 -1.35 14.00 1.93
C GLN A 89 -2.73 14.30 2.54
N GLU A 90 -3.61 14.99 1.83
CA GLU A 90 -5.00 15.25 2.24
C GLU A 90 -5.98 14.21 1.71
N GLY A 91 -5.49 13.13 1.09
CA GLY A 91 -6.31 12.03 0.59
C GLY A 91 -6.80 12.21 -0.86
N SER A 92 -6.35 13.25 -1.56
CA SER A 92 -6.69 13.43 -2.98
C SER A 92 -6.02 12.36 -3.84
N SER A 93 -6.67 11.97 -4.94
CA SER A 93 -6.15 10.97 -5.87
C SER A 93 -4.88 11.43 -6.60
N VAL A 94 -3.99 10.50 -6.92
CA VAL A 94 -2.81 10.77 -7.75
C VAL A 94 -3.20 10.75 -9.22
N PHE A 95 -2.86 11.80 -9.97
CA PHE A 95 -3.04 11.86 -11.41
C PHE A 95 -1.74 11.50 -12.15
N CYS A 96 -1.86 10.87 -13.33
CA CYS A 96 -0.68 10.40 -14.10
C CYS A 96 0.32 11.51 -14.39
N LYS A 97 -0.16 12.74 -14.67
CA LYS A 97 0.69 13.90 -14.96
C LYS A 97 1.65 14.28 -13.82
N HIS A 98 1.35 13.87 -12.59
CA HIS A 98 2.15 14.17 -11.41
C HIS A 98 3.12 13.06 -11.02
N VAL A 99 3.07 11.91 -11.71
CA VAL A 99 3.94 10.77 -11.41
C VAL A 99 5.31 11.00 -12.05
N THR A 100 6.37 11.06 -11.23
CA THR A 100 7.76 11.27 -11.66
C THR A 100 8.50 9.95 -11.86
N TRP A 101 8.15 8.93 -11.07
CA TRP A 101 8.68 7.58 -11.20
C TRP A 101 7.60 6.55 -10.88
N CYS A 102 7.66 5.37 -11.51
CA CYS A 102 6.69 4.31 -11.32
C CYS A 102 7.39 2.94 -11.38
N GLY A 103 7.25 2.17 -10.32
CA GLY A 103 7.74 0.80 -10.22
C GLY A 103 7.05 -0.12 -11.22
N LYS A 104 7.67 -1.27 -11.52
CA LYS A 104 7.21 -2.13 -12.63
C LYS A 104 6.07 -3.10 -12.31
N ASN A 105 5.67 -3.22 -11.04
CA ASN A 105 4.74 -4.24 -10.57
C ASN A 105 3.35 -3.69 -10.20
N ILE A 106 3.07 -2.41 -10.44
CA ILE A 106 1.73 -1.86 -10.18
C ILE A 106 0.73 -2.47 -11.16
N LEU A 107 -0.25 -3.20 -10.59
CA LEU A 107 -1.38 -3.80 -11.28
C LEU A 107 -2.68 -3.08 -10.92
N ILE A 108 -3.62 -3.05 -11.87
CA ILE A 108 -4.95 -2.45 -11.66
C ILE A 108 -5.61 -3.12 -10.45
N GLY A 109 -6.08 -2.30 -9.52
CA GLY A 109 -6.72 -2.73 -8.30
C GLY A 109 -5.78 -3.21 -7.19
N GLY A 110 -4.47 -3.32 -7.45
CA GLY A 110 -3.46 -3.58 -6.43
C GLY A 110 -3.31 -2.40 -5.47
N ASP A 111 -2.79 -2.68 -4.28
CA ASP A 111 -2.42 -1.63 -3.33
C ASP A 111 -1.06 -1.04 -3.70
N VAL A 112 -0.97 0.28 -3.66
CA VAL A 112 0.16 1.06 -4.15
C VAL A 112 0.56 2.06 -3.09
N SER A 113 1.85 2.10 -2.77
CA SER A 113 2.42 3.16 -1.93
C SER A 113 2.87 4.33 -2.77
N VAL A 114 2.53 5.53 -2.32
CA VAL A 114 2.90 6.80 -2.96
C VAL A 114 4.06 7.41 -2.20
N LEU A 115 5.12 7.70 -2.93
CA LEU A 115 6.38 8.21 -2.41
C LEU A 115 6.55 9.68 -2.76
N TYR A 116 7.24 10.39 -1.87
CA TYR A 116 7.84 11.69 -2.15
C TYR A 116 9.17 11.77 -1.41
N ASN A 117 10.26 12.05 -2.12
CA ASN A 117 11.63 12.04 -1.59
C ASN A 117 11.94 10.75 -0.84
N ASP A 118 11.69 9.61 -1.49
CA ASP A 118 11.91 8.25 -0.95
C ASP A 118 11.17 7.90 0.35
N LYS A 119 10.16 8.69 0.75
CA LYS A 119 9.30 8.43 1.92
C LYS A 119 7.88 8.12 1.49
N VAL A 120 7.24 7.17 2.16
CA VAL A 120 5.82 6.90 1.95
C VAL A 120 5.02 8.05 2.52
N ILE A 121 4.16 8.67 1.71
CA ILE A 121 3.25 9.73 2.16
C ILE A 121 1.78 9.31 2.17
N ALA A 122 1.43 8.32 1.35
CA ALA A 122 0.09 7.78 1.23
C ALA A 122 0.09 6.38 0.63
N VAL A 123 -1.06 5.71 0.74
CA VAL A 123 -1.33 4.40 0.16
C VAL A 123 -2.72 4.42 -0.48
N GLY A 124 -2.90 3.66 -1.54
CA GLY A 124 -4.13 3.67 -2.29
C GLY A 124 -4.29 2.48 -3.22
N LYS A 125 -5.39 2.47 -3.96
CA LYS A 125 -5.70 1.45 -4.95
C LYS A 125 -5.35 1.95 -6.35
N ALA A 126 -4.56 1.17 -7.10
CA ALA A 126 -4.24 1.50 -8.48
C ALA A 126 -5.51 1.51 -9.33
N VAL A 127 -5.71 2.59 -10.08
CA VAL A 127 -6.72 2.65 -11.16
C VAL A 127 -6.11 2.17 -12.47
N LEU A 128 -4.81 2.41 -12.66
CA LEU A 128 -4.07 2.10 -13.87
C LEU A 128 -2.88 1.19 -13.55
N SER A 129 -2.48 0.36 -14.52
CA SER A 129 -1.25 -0.43 -14.42
C SER A 129 -0.01 0.42 -14.65
N THR A 130 1.16 -0.09 -14.28
CA THR A 130 2.45 0.55 -14.57
C THR A 130 2.55 1.03 -16.03
N ARG A 131 2.23 0.15 -16.99
CA ARG A 131 2.35 0.46 -18.42
C ARG A 131 1.48 1.65 -18.81
N MET A 132 0.28 1.74 -18.24
CA MET A 132 -0.64 2.84 -18.51
C MET A 132 -0.18 4.12 -17.83
N ILE A 133 0.23 4.05 -16.55
CA ILE A 133 0.72 5.22 -15.79
C ILE A 133 1.91 5.87 -16.52
N LYS A 134 2.85 5.05 -17.03
CA LYS A 134 4.02 5.55 -17.76
C LYS A 134 3.68 6.17 -19.13
N SER A 135 2.59 5.73 -19.76
CA SER A 135 2.20 6.22 -21.09
C SER A 135 1.21 7.38 -21.05
N PHE A 136 0.43 7.53 -19.98
CA PHE A 136 -0.67 8.48 -19.93
C PHE A 136 -0.25 9.82 -19.34
N LYS A 137 -0.65 10.91 -20.00
CA LYS A 137 -0.46 12.29 -19.50
C LYS A 137 -1.68 12.83 -18.73
N LYS A 138 -2.77 12.06 -18.63
CA LYS A 138 -4.03 12.47 -17.98
C LYS A 138 -4.71 11.27 -17.33
N GLY A 139 -5.64 11.55 -16.42
CA GLY A 139 -6.40 10.54 -15.68
C GLY A 139 -5.80 10.16 -14.34
N VAL A 140 -6.62 9.52 -13.51
CA VAL A 140 -6.26 9.08 -12.15
C VAL A 140 -5.40 7.82 -12.24
N ALA A 141 -4.21 7.85 -11.63
CA ALA A 141 -3.31 6.71 -11.48
C ALA A 141 -3.67 5.87 -10.24
N VAL A 142 -3.88 6.52 -9.10
CA VAL A 142 -4.16 5.88 -7.81
C VAL A 142 -5.25 6.65 -7.07
N LYS A 143 -6.25 5.94 -6.56
CA LYS A 143 -7.21 6.48 -5.60
C LYS A 143 -6.66 6.29 -4.19
N ILE A 144 -6.36 7.37 -3.49
CA ILE A 144 -5.83 7.32 -2.13
C ILE A 144 -6.90 6.79 -1.17
N ARG A 145 -6.45 5.95 -0.24
CA ARG A 145 -7.29 5.37 0.83
C ARG A 145 -6.85 5.86 2.20
N ASP A 146 -5.55 6.06 2.41
CA ASP A 146 -4.96 6.43 3.69
C ASP A 146 -3.65 7.22 3.47
N SER A 147 -3.33 8.13 4.37
CA SER A 147 -2.23 9.10 4.24
C SER A 147 -1.58 9.41 5.59
N LEU A 148 -0.35 9.94 5.61
CA LEU A 148 0.30 10.30 6.88
C LEU A 148 -0.39 11.45 7.64
N LYS A 149 -1.20 12.27 6.96
CA LYS A 149 -1.89 13.42 7.58
C LYS A 149 -3.27 13.04 8.14
N SER A 150 -3.87 11.93 7.69
CA SER A 150 -5.19 11.47 8.12
C SER A 150 -5.25 10.90 9.55
N THR A 151 -4.13 10.92 10.29
CA THR A 151 -4.04 10.42 11.68
C THR A 151 -4.76 11.29 12.74
N ASN A 152 -5.78 12.08 12.37
CA ASN A 152 -6.63 12.84 13.27
C ASN A 152 -8.11 12.79 12.87
N SER A 153 -8.69 11.61 12.77
CA SER A 153 -10.15 11.44 12.70
C SER A 153 -10.58 10.20 13.47
N GLY A 154 -10.37 10.27 14.78
CA GLY A 154 -10.94 9.39 15.78
C GLY A 154 -11.50 10.22 16.91
N VAL A 155 -12.68 10.81 16.68
CA VAL A 155 -13.69 11.11 17.71
C VAL A 155 -14.97 10.47 17.21
#